data_AF-A0A453IXR7-F1
#
_entry.id   AF-A0A453IXR7-F1
#
_cell.length_a   1.000
_cell.length_b   1.000
_cell.length_c   1.000
_cell.angle_alpha   90.00
_cell.angle_beta   90.00
_cell.angle_gamma   90.00
#
_symmetry.space_group_name_H-M   'P 1'
#
loop_
_entity.id
_entity.type
_entity.pdbx_description
1 polymer ?
#
loop_
_entity_poly.entity_id
_entity_poly.type
_entity_poly.pdbx_seq_one_letter_code
_entity_poly.pdbx_strand_id
1 'polypeptide(L)'
;MVDHVVGATNTYALWHKIKDFFLANRVARFMFLNRQYRNLKQGDLSVAEYARRMKLLTDGLADIEHAFFKVDLRTQFLHGLDKRLDTIRVVLGDQELPFDTVLSRVILAEESQAQRAAEESASAFALPGCWGYYHWA
;
A
#
# COMPACT_ATOMS: atom_id res chain seq x y z
N MET A 1 -19.28 -0.49 25.19
CA MET A 1 -18.23 0.54 24.96
C MET A 1 -18.81 1.96 24.79
N VAL A 2 -20.11 2.18 25.03
CA VAL A 2 -20.76 3.51 24.92
C VAL A 2 -21.02 4.14 26.31
N ASP A 3 -20.83 3.36 27.38
CA ASP A 3 -21.32 3.70 28.73
C ASP A 3 -20.49 4.78 29.46
N HIS A 4 -19.22 4.97 29.09
CA HIS A 4 -18.33 5.97 29.71
C HIS A 4 -18.64 7.42 29.26
N VAL A 5 -19.39 7.57 28.15
CA VAL A 5 -19.80 8.87 27.59
C VAL A 5 -21.03 9.42 28.31
N VAL A 6 -21.80 8.58 29.02
CA VAL A 6 -23.13 8.92 29.58
C VAL A 6 -23.08 9.88 30.78
N GLY A 7 -21.90 10.20 31.32
CA GLY A 7 -21.74 11.09 32.48
C GLY A 7 -21.26 12.52 32.19
N ALA A 8 -21.34 13.02 30.96
CA ALA A 8 -20.93 14.40 30.64
C ALA A 8 -22.14 15.36 30.74
N THR A 9 -22.09 16.32 31.65
CA THR A 9 -23.18 17.28 31.91
C THR A 9 -23.16 18.51 31.00
N ASN A 10 -22.08 18.73 30.24
CA ASN A 10 -21.99 19.78 29.23
C ASN A 10 -20.96 19.43 28.13
N THR A 11 -21.02 20.16 27.02
CA THR A 11 -20.17 19.96 25.83
C THR A 11 -18.67 20.05 26.14
N TYR A 12 -18.26 20.90 27.08
CA TYR A 12 -16.87 21.03 27.50
C TYR A 12 -16.36 19.77 28.20
N ALA A 13 -17.13 19.22 29.14
CA ALA A 13 -16.82 17.98 29.83
C ALA A 13 -16.78 16.78 28.86
N LEU A 14 -17.70 16.75 27.88
CA LEU A 14 -17.70 15.74 26.83
C LEU A 14 -16.43 15.80 25.98
N TRP A 15 -16.07 16.99 25.51
CA TRP A 15 -14.84 17.22 24.73
C TRP A 15 -13.59 16.79 25.51
N HIS A 16 -13.48 17.15 26.79
CA HIS A 16 -12.36 16.75 27.62
C HIS A 16 -12.28 15.24 27.81
N LYS A 17 -13.40 14.55 28.08
CA LYS A 17 -13.41 13.08 28.18
C LYS A 17 -12.96 12.41 26.87
N ILE A 18 -13.40 12.91 25.73
CA ILE A 18 -12.98 12.41 24.41
C ILE A 18 -11.48 12.64 24.21
N LYS A 19 -10.99 13.85 24.50
CA LYS A 19 -9.58 14.21 24.42
C LYS A 19 -8.72 13.32 25.32
N ASP A 20 -9.11 13.15 26.58
CA ASP A 20 -8.38 12.36 27.56
C ASP A 20 -8.37 10.87 27.17
N PHE A 21 -9.48 10.35 26.63
CA PHE A 21 -9.53 9.00 26.09
C PHE A 21 -8.54 8.82 24.92
N PHE A 22 -8.46 9.78 24.01
CA PHE A 22 -7.52 9.72 22.89
C PHE A 22 -6.06 9.85 23.34
N LEU A 23 -5.78 10.66 24.36
CA LEU A 23 -4.44 10.82 24.93
C LEU A 23 -4.01 9.61 25.76
N ALA A 24 -4.90 9.05 26.57
CA ALA A 24 -4.63 7.88 27.40
C ALA A 24 -4.24 6.64 26.55
N ASN A 25 -4.84 6.51 25.37
CA ASN A 25 -4.60 5.38 24.46
C ASN A 25 -3.50 5.66 23.41
N ARG A 26 -2.77 6.77 23.51
CA ARG A 26 -1.79 7.20 22.50
C ARG A 26 -0.73 6.13 22.21
N VAL A 27 -0.14 5.55 23.24
CA VAL A 27 0.89 4.50 23.12
C VAL A 27 0.33 3.23 22.46
N ALA A 28 -0.85 2.80 22.87
CA ALA A 28 -1.51 1.63 22.29
C ALA A 28 -1.85 1.84 20.80
N ARG A 29 -2.35 3.03 20.44
CA ARG A 29 -2.63 3.41 19.05
C ARG A 29 -1.35 3.45 18.21
N PHE A 30 -0.27 4.05 18.73
CA PHE A 30 1.03 4.05 18.07
C PHE A 30 1.50 2.62 17.80
N MET A 31 1.49 1.76 18.83
CA MET A 31 1.89 0.36 18.69
C MET A 31 1.06 -0.37 17.62
N PHE A 32 -0.25 -0.12 17.59
CA PHE A 32 -1.15 -0.73 16.61
C PHE A 32 -0.87 -0.26 15.18
N LEU A 33 -0.76 1.06 14.95
CA LEU A 33 -0.48 1.61 13.63
C LEU A 33 0.94 1.26 13.15
N ASN A 34 1.94 1.33 14.03
CA ASN A 34 3.32 0.98 13.70
C ASN A 34 3.45 -0.50 13.33
N ARG A 35 2.74 -1.40 14.04
CA ARG A 35 2.68 -2.82 13.68
C ARG A 35 2.07 -3.03 12.31
N GLN A 36 0.94 -2.37 12.01
CA GLN A 36 0.31 -2.44 10.69
C GLN A 36 1.24 -1.92 9.60
N TYR A 37 1.90 -0.78 9.84
CA TYR A 37 2.81 -0.16 8.90
C TYR A 37 3.99 -1.09 8.55
N ARG A 38 4.66 -1.64 9.57
CA ARG A 38 5.81 -2.55 9.40
C ARG A 38 5.45 -3.84 8.69
N ASN A 39 4.24 -4.34 8.90
CA ASN A 39 3.76 -5.59 8.31
C ASN A 39 3.01 -5.38 6.98
N LEU A 40 2.84 -4.13 6.53
CA LEU A 40 2.12 -3.84 5.30
C LEU A 40 2.93 -4.33 4.09
N LYS A 41 2.35 -5.27 3.34
CA LYS A 41 2.84 -5.76 2.06
C LYS A 41 1.79 -5.47 0.99
N GLN A 42 2.21 -5.34 -0.26
CA GLN A 42 1.33 -5.15 -1.41
C GLN A 42 0.39 -6.34 -1.56
N GLY A 43 0.92 -7.57 -1.59
CA GLY A 43 0.11 -8.78 -1.79
C GLY A 43 -0.67 -8.71 -3.11
N ASP A 44 -1.99 -8.89 -3.03
CA ASP A 44 -2.89 -8.82 -4.19
C ASP A 44 -3.45 -7.42 -4.47
N LEU A 45 -3.03 -6.41 -3.71
CA LEU A 45 -3.42 -5.03 -3.96
C LEU A 45 -2.70 -4.47 -5.20
N SER A 46 -3.37 -3.57 -5.90
CA SER A 46 -2.68 -2.71 -6.87
C SER A 46 -1.63 -1.85 -6.18
N VAL A 47 -0.59 -1.45 -6.91
CA VAL A 47 0.46 -0.56 -6.39
C VAL A 47 -0.14 0.74 -5.85
N ALA A 48 -1.13 1.29 -6.54
CA ALA A 48 -1.81 2.51 -6.12
C ALA A 48 -2.57 2.32 -4.79
N GLU A 49 -3.28 1.21 -4.61
CA GLU A 49 -3.99 0.94 -3.36
C GLU A 49 -3.03 0.68 -2.20
N TYR A 50 -1.96 -0.08 -2.44
CA TYR A 50 -0.89 -0.30 -1.47
C TYR A 50 -0.28 1.02 -1.00
N ALA A 51 0.09 1.92 -1.92
CA ALA A 51 0.63 3.24 -1.60
C ALA A 51 -0.36 4.10 -0.80
N ARG A 52 -1.66 4.09 -1.16
CA ARG A 52 -2.70 4.80 -0.39
C ARG A 52 -2.81 4.30 1.04
N ARG A 53 -2.86 2.97 1.26
CA ARG A 53 -2.92 2.38 2.61
C ARG A 53 -1.69 2.74 3.44
N MET A 54 -0.52 2.73 2.82
CA MET A 54 0.73 3.10 3.48
C MET A 54 0.77 4.59 3.87
N LYS A 55 0.29 5.49 3.01
CA LYS A 55 0.14 6.93 3.33
C LYS A 55 -0.82 7.11 4.52
N LEU A 56 -1.98 6.48 4.50
CA LEU A 56 -2.96 6.57 5.60
C LEU A 56 -2.39 6.12 6.96
N LEU A 57 -1.61 5.04 6.99
CA LEU A 57 -0.93 4.61 8.22
C LEU A 57 0.13 5.60 8.68
N THR A 58 0.87 6.18 7.74
CA THR A 58 1.92 7.18 8.01
C THR A 58 1.32 8.47 8.54
N ASP A 59 0.21 8.94 7.96
CA ASP A 59 -0.54 10.11 8.41
C ASP A 59 -1.08 9.89 9.83
N GLY A 60 -1.67 8.72 10.09
CA GLY A 60 -2.16 8.38 11.43
C GLY A 60 -1.05 8.27 12.49
N LEU A 61 0.17 7.90 12.09
CA LEU A 61 1.34 7.90 12.97
C LEU A 61 1.87 9.32 13.20
N ALA A 62 1.89 10.17 12.16
CA ALA A 62 2.25 11.58 12.26
C ALA A 62 1.29 12.34 13.20
N ASP A 63 -0.01 12.06 13.12
CA ASP A 63 -1.02 12.62 14.02
C ASP A 63 -0.76 12.28 15.49
N ILE A 64 -0.19 11.10 15.76
CA ILE A 64 0.12 10.67 17.12
C ILE A 64 1.44 11.27 17.61
N GLU A 65 2.46 11.35 16.75
CA GLU A 65 3.84 11.62 17.13
C GLU A 65 4.45 12.88 16.50
N HIS A 66 3.65 13.88 16.14
CA HIS A 66 3.92 15.21 15.53
C HIS A 66 5.38 15.77 15.45
N ALA A 67 6.35 15.35 16.27
CA ALA A 67 7.76 15.74 16.25
C ALA A 67 8.82 14.60 16.15
N PHE A 68 8.49 13.30 16.30
CA PHE A 68 9.51 12.23 16.46
C PHE A 68 9.46 11.09 15.44
N PHE A 69 8.40 10.97 14.64
CA PHE A 69 8.23 9.82 13.75
C PHE A 69 8.79 10.10 12.35
N LYS A 70 10.07 9.75 12.14
CA LYS A 70 10.70 9.78 10.81
C LYS A 70 10.48 8.43 10.12
N VAL A 71 9.49 8.40 9.22
CA VAL A 71 9.18 7.22 8.41
C VAL A 71 10.00 7.24 7.14
N ASP A 72 10.76 6.19 6.90
CA ASP A 72 11.33 5.96 5.57
C ASP A 72 10.29 5.31 4.66
N LEU A 73 9.35 6.15 4.20
CA LEU A 73 8.19 5.74 3.41
C LEU A 73 8.58 5.05 2.11
N ARG A 74 9.65 5.52 1.47
CA ARG A 74 10.19 4.95 0.23
C ARG A 74 10.75 3.56 0.47
N THR A 75 11.57 3.41 1.49
CA THR A 75 12.22 2.13 1.78
C THR A 75 11.18 1.08 2.17
N GLN A 76 10.20 1.43 3.02
CA GLN A 76 9.11 0.51 3.34
C GLN A 76 8.27 0.14 2.11
N PHE A 77 7.96 1.12 1.26
CA PHE A 77 7.21 0.89 0.02
C PHE A 77 7.90 -0.14 -0.86
N LEU A 78 9.18 0.07 -1.15
CA LEU A 78 9.97 -0.84 -1.97
C LEU A 78 10.04 -2.24 -1.34
N HIS A 79 10.33 -2.34 -0.04
CA HIS A 79 10.37 -3.63 0.66
C HIS A 79 9.03 -4.36 0.76
N GLY A 80 7.92 -3.65 0.63
CA GLY A 80 6.59 -4.22 0.67
C GLY A 80 6.02 -4.60 -0.68
N LEU A 81 6.67 -4.25 -1.79
CA LEU A 81 6.25 -4.64 -3.13
C LEU A 81 6.17 -6.16 -3.29
N ASP A 82 5.20 -6.60 -4.08
CA ASP A 82 5.06 -8.00 -4.45
C ASP A 82 6.26 -8.47 -5.29
N LYS A 83 6.59 -9.76 -5.20
CA LYS A 83 7.68 -10.40 -5.96
C LYS A 83 7.55 -10.24 -7.49
N ARG A 84 6.34 -9.99 -8.00
CA ARG A 84 6.10 -9.68 -9.42
C ARG A 84 6.86 -8.41 -9.86
N LEU A 85 7.11 -7.48 -8.93
CA LEU A 85 7.78 -6.20 -9.17
C LEU A 85 9.22 -6.17 -8.65
N ASP A 86 9.84 -7.33 -8.40
CA ASP A 86 11.19 -7.43 -7.81
C ASP A 86 12.25 -6.69 -8.64
N THR A 87 12.20 -6.82 -9.96
CA THR A 87 13.14 -6.17 -10.89
C THR A 87 13.15 -4.65 -10.72
N ILE A 88 11.96 -4.01 -10.72
CA ILE A 88 11.88 -2.56 -10.56
C ILE A 88 12.22 -2.13 -9.13
N ARG A 89 11.91 -2.96 -8.13
CA ARG A 89 12.31 -2.73 -6.74
C ARG A 89 13.84 -2.60 -6.62
N VAL A 90 14.60 -3.51 -7.23
CA VAL A 90 16.07 -3.48 -7.21
C VAL A 90 16.60 -2.24 -7.92
N VAL A 91 16.12 -1.98 -9.14
CA VAL A 91 16.58 -0.82 -9.95
C VAL A 91 16.35 0.51 -9.24
N LEU A 92 15.20 0.68 -8.56
CA LEU A 92 14.87 1.91 -7.85
C LEU A 92 15.46 1.98 -6.44
N GLY A 93 15.82 0.84 -5.83
CA GLY A 93 16.41 0.78 -4.50
C GLY A 93 17.76 1.48 -4.38
N ASP A 94 18.55 1.43 -5.45
CA ASP A 94 19.89 2.07 -5.51
C ASP A 94 19.83 3.58 -5.84
N GLN A 95 18.63 4.11 -6.13
CA GLN A 95 18.46 5.51 -6.53
C GLN A 95 17.89 6.35 -5.38
N GLU A 96 18.50 7.50 -5.10
CA GLU A 96 17.93 8.49 -4.18
C GLU A 96 16.82 9.32 -4.85
N LEU A 97 15.66 8.70 -5.03
CA LEU A 97 14.50 9.36 -5.63
C LEU A 97 13.43 9.75 -4.60
N PRO A 98 12.67 10.83 -4.84
CA PRO A 98 11.46 11.15 -4.07
C PRO A 98 10.42 10.04 -4.16
N PHE A 99 9.61 9.90 -3.10
CA PHE A 99 8.58 8.87 -3.01
C PHE A 99 7.61 8.88 -4.21
N ASP A 100 7.10 10.04 -4.60
CA ASP A 100 6.10 10.11 -5.67
C ASP A 100 6.69 9.72 -7.04
N THR A 101 7.99 9.95 -7.27
CA THR A 101 8.70 9.49 -8.48
C THR A 101 8.87 7.98 -8.48
N VAL A 102 9.22 7.40 -7.32
CA VAL A 102 9.30 5.93 -7.18
C VAL A 102 7.92 5.31 -7.41
N LEU A 103 6.88 5.88 -6.81
CA LEU A 103 5.50 5.42 -6.96
C LEU A 103 5.06 5.42 -8.43
N SER A 104 5.26 6.52 -9.16
CA SER A 104 4.82 6.60 -10.56
C SER A 104 5.53 5.56 -11.44
N ARG A 105 6.83 5.34 -11.24
CA ARG A 105 7.59 4.33 -11.98
C ARG A 105 7.10 2.91 -11.69
N VAL A 106 6.77 2.61 -10.43
CA VAL A 106 6.26 1.28 -10.05
C VAL A 106 4.85 1.04 -10.57
N ILE A 107 3.97 2.05 -10.60
CA ILE A 107 2.64 1.98 -11.23
C ILE A 107 2.79 1.66 -12.73
N LEU A 108 3.65 2.40 -13.44
CA LEU A 108 3.91 2.14 -14.86
C LEU A 108 4.43 0.72 -15.11
N ALA A 109 5.26 0.19 -14.20
CA ALA A 109 5.73 -1.17 -14.31
C ALA A 109 4.61 -2.20 -14.11
N GLU A 110 3.73 -2.01 -13.13
CA GLU A 110 2.54 -2.86 -12.92
C GLU A 110 1.64 -2.87 -14.16
N GLU A 111 1.34 -1.69 -14.73
CA GLU A 111 0.55 -1.56 -15.96
C GLU A 111 1.21 -2.28 -17.15
N SER A 112 2.53 -2.08 -17.33
CA SER A 112 3.26 -2.72 -18.42
C SER A 112 3.27 -4.26 -18.31
N GLN A 113 3.33 -4.80 -17.09
CA GLN A 113 3.27 -6.24 -16.85
C GLN A 113 1.86 -6.79 -17.14
N ALA A 114 0.82 -6.07 -16.73
CA ALA A 114 -0.56 -6.44 -17.02
C ALA A 114 -0.81 -6.49 -18.53
N GLN A 115 -0.26 -5.55 -19.29
CA GLN A 115 -0.41 -5.49 -20.74
C GLN A 115 0.29 -6.67 -21.44
N ARG A 116 1.53 -6.99 -21.03
CA ARG A 116 2.26 -8.16 -21.55
C ARG A 116 1.53 -9.47 -21.25
N ALA A 117 1.01 -9.64 -20.03
CA ALA A 117 0.25 -10.82 -19.66
C ALA A 117 -1.04 -10.97 -20.50
N ALA A 118 -1.69 -9.85 -20.85
CA ALA A 118 -2.85 -9.85 -21.74
C ALA A 118 -2.49 -10.24 -23.18
N GLU A 119 -1.37 -9.74 -23.71
CA GLU A 119 -0.86 -10.08 -25.05
C GLU A 119 -0.46 -11.56 -25.13
N GLU A 120 0.25 -12.07 -24.12
CA GLU A 120 0.63 -13.48 -24.00
C GLU A 120 -0.62 -14.37 -23.96
N SER A 121 -1.60 -13.99 -23.15
CA SER A 121 -2.89 -14.70 -23.08
C SER A 121 -3.58 -14.72 -24.45
N ALA A 122 -3.69 -13.57 -25.11
CA ALA A 122 -4.31 -13.47 -26.43
C ALA A 122 -3.60 -14.33 -27.49
N SER A 123 -2.27 -14.36 -27.48
CA SER A 123 -1.48 -15.20 -28.40
C SER A 123 -1.65 -16.71 -28.13
N ALA A 124 -1.76 -17.11 -26.87
CA ALA A 124 -2.01 -18.51 -26.49
C ALA A 124 -3.40 -19.00 -26.93
N PHE A 125 -4.42 -18.12 -26.92
CA PHE A 125 -5.75 -18.41 -27.47
C PHE A 125 -5.77 -18.43 -29.01
N ALA A 126 -4.76 -17.90 -29.69
CA ALA A 126 -4.69 -17.78 -31.15
C ALA A 126 -3.98 -18.96 -31.85
N LEU A 127 -3.85 -20.13 -31.20
CA LEU A 127 -3.25 -21.32 -31.84
C LEU A 127 -3.89 -21.58 -33.23
N PRO A 128 -3.08 -21.68 -34.31
CA PRO A 128 -3.61 -21.93 -35.63
C PRO A 128 -4.19 -23.34 -35.71
N GLY A 129 -5.50 -23.42 -35.89
CA GLY A 129 -6.17 -24.65 -36.28
C GLY A 129 -5.62 -25.16 -37.62
N CYS A 130 -5.19 -26.43 -37.59
CA CYS A 130 -5.17 -27.36 -38.72
C CYS A 130 -4.41 -26.93 -39.99
N TRP A 131 -3.08 -27.10 -39.99
CA TRP A 131 -2.39 -27.56 -41.19
C TRP A 131 -2.64 -29.05 -41.35
N GLY A 132 -3.63 -29.41 -42.18
CA GLY A 132 -3.99 -30.79 -42.44
C GLY A 132 -4.48 -30.99 -43.87
N TYR A 133 -3.54 -31.34 -44.74
CA TYR A 133 -3.68 -32.09 -46.00
C TYR A 133 -4.71 -31.57 -47.02
N TYR A 134 -4.24 -31.11 -48.19
CA TYR A 134 -4.41 -31.88 -49.42
C TYR A 134 -3.17 -31.73 -50.32
N HIS A 135 -2.46 -32.85 -50.38
CA HIS A 135 -1.40 -33.22 -51.29
C HIS A 135 -1.99 -33.36 -52.71
N TRP A 136 -1.20 -32.96 -53.70
CA TRP A 136 -1.45 -33.03 -55.14
C TRP A 136 -2.04 -34.37 -55.61
N ALA A 137 -2.97 -34.29 -56.57
CA ALA A 137 -3.17 -35.19 -57.71
C ALA A 137 -4.14 -34.52 -58.71
#